data_AF-A0A7T8GXM3-F1
#
_entry.id   AF-A0A7T8GXM3-F1
#
_cell.length_a   1.000
_cell.length_b   1.000
_cell.length_c   1.000
_cell.angle_alpha   90.00
_cell.angle_beta   90.00
_cell.angle_gamma   90.00
#
_symmetry.space_group_name_H-M   'P 1'
#
loop_
_entity.id
_entity.type
_entity.pdbx_description
1 polymer ?
#
loop_
_entity_poly.entity_id
_entity_poly.type
_entity_poly.pdbx_seq_one_letter_code
_entity_poly.pdbx_strand_id
1 'polypeptide(L)'
;VSPACFSHLTHSLCALANGKVVVLLEGGSFIPSLTEGVAQTVLTLIGNRVPRLPSPYKKPKDEVLQTIQKVKCILRDQWKCFE
;
A
#
# COMPACT_ATOMS: atom_id res chain seq x y z
N VAL A 1 9.85 -1.01 4.54
CA VAL A 1 9.08 -0.42 3.41
C VAL A 1 9.54 1.00 3.24
N SER A 2 9.78 1.50 2.03
CA SER A 2 10.16 2.90 1.84
C SER A 2 8.94 3.82 2.02
N PRO A 3 9.10 5.04 2.55
CA PRO A 3 7.99 6.00 2.67
C PRO A 3 7.27 6.29 1.35
N ALA A 4 8.01 6.35 0.23
CA ALA A 4 7.45 6.50 -1.11
C ALA A 4 6.42 5.40 -1.49
N CYS A 5 6.47 4.22 -0.85
CA CYS A 5 5.50 3.16 -1.08
C CYS A 5 4.08 3.54 -0.64
N PHE A 6 3.94 4.40 0.37
CA PHE A 6 2.62 4.87 0.81
C PHE A 6 1.88 5.64 -0.27
N SER A 7 2.57 6.40 -1.13
CA SER A 7 1.96 7.05 -2.28
C SER A 7 1.35 6.04 -3.27
N HIS A 8 2.01 4.90 -3.50
CA HIS A 8 1.47 3.86 -4.38
C HIS A 8 0.25 3.16 -3.78
N LEU A 9 0.29 2.87 -2.47
CA LEU A 9 -0.83 2.26 -1.76
C LEU A 9 -2.04 3.20 -1.76
N THR A 10 -1.85 4.47 -1.39
CA THR A 10 -2.92 5.49 -1.38
C THR A 10 -3.47 5.71 -2.78
N HIS A 11 -2.62 5.84 -3.81
CA HIS A 11 -3.07 6.05 -5.18
C HIS A 11 -3.92 4.87 -5.69
N SER A 12 -3.53 3.63 -5.37
CA SER A 12 -4.30 2.44 -5.75
C SER A 12 -5.70 2.44 -5.13
N LEU A 13 -5.85 2.94 -3.90
CA LEU A 13 -7.15 3.06 -3.23
C LEU A 13 -8.00 4.21 -3.78
N CYS A 14 -7.39 5.30 -4.25
CA CYS A 14 -8.10 6.42 -4.87
C CYS A 14 -8.85 6.04 -6.17
N ALA A 15 -8.50 4.92 -6.80
CA ALA A 15 -9.25 4.39 -7.94
C ALA A 15 -10.63 3.80 -7.55
N LEU A 16 -10.86 3.55 -6.26
CA LEU A 16 -12.11 2.98 -5.73
C LEU A 16 -13.03 4.08 -5.20
N ALA A 17 -14.32 3.76 -5.06
CA ALA A 17 -15.32 4.63 -4.42
C ALA A 17 -15.32 6.09 -4.92
N ASN A 18 -15.03 6.31 -6.20
CA ASN A 18 -14.96 7.63 -6.82
C ASN A 18 -13.92 8.56 -6.15
N GLY A 19 -12.82 8.00 -5.62
CA GLY A 19 -11.75 8.75 -4.94
C GLY A 19 -12.08 9.19 -3.52
N LYS A 20 -13.21 8.75 -2.94
CA LYS A 20 -13.61 9.10 -1.57
C LYS A 20 -12.83 8.28 -0.55
N VAL A 21 -11.59 8.67 -0.29
CA VAL A 21 -10.67 8.00 0.65
C VAL A 21 -10.45 8.87 1.89
N VAL A 22 -10.59 8.28 3.07
CA VAL A 22 -10.22 8.88 4.35
C VAL A 22 -9.08 8.06 4.94
N VAL A 23 -8.02 8.72 5.40
CA VAL A 23 -6.87 8.08 6.04
C VAL A 23 -6.83 8.48 7.51
N LEU A 24 -6.68 7.49 8.39
CA LEU A 24 -6.53 7.66 9.83
C LEU A 24 -5.11 7.23 10.25
N LEU A 25 -4.45 8.05 11.06
CA LEU A 25 -3.14 7.71 11.61
C LEU A 25 -3.30 6.82 12.84
N GLU A 26 -2.78 5.59 12.76
CA GLU A 26 -2.83 4.63 13.87
C GLU A 26 -1.55 4.66 14.73
N GLY A 27 -0.38 4.45 14.11
CA GLY A 27 0.89 4.37 14.83
C GLY A 27 2.10 4.63 13.95
N GLY A 28 3.30 4.47 14.54
CA GLY A 28 4.58 4.67 13.85
C GLY A 28 5.66 5.13 14.81
N SER A 29 6.55 4.22 15.23
CA SER A 29 7.53 4.51 16.28
C SER A 29 8.77 5.25 15.79
N PHE A 30 9.09 5.15 14.49
CA PHE A 30 10.25 5.82 13.91
C PHE A 30 9.83 7.10 13.20
N ILE A 31 9.95 8.23 13.93
CA ILE A 31 9.43 9.55 13.53
C ILE A 31 9.91 10.00 12.12
N PRO A 32 11.18 9.83 11.72
CA PRO A 32 11.60 10.22 10.38
C PRO A 32 10.85 9.48 9.26
N SER A 33 10.72 8.15 9.36
CA SER A 33 9.95 7.38 8.37
C SER A 33 8.45 7.67 8.45
N LEU A 34 7.92 7.92 9.65
CA LEU A 34 6.51 8.23 9.84
C LEU A 34 6.16 9.55 9.14
N THR A 35 6.92 10.60 9.42
CA THR A 35 6.69 11.93 8.84
C THR A 35 6.79 11.91 7.31
N GLU A 36 7.79 11.24 6.76
CA GLU A 36 7.91 11.07 5.31
C GLU A 36 6.75 10.26 4.74
N GLY A 37 6.34 9.17 5.40
CA GLY A 37 5.20 8.35 4.94
C GLY A 37 3.88 9.12 4.93
N VAL A 38 3.61 9.89 5.99
CA VAL A 38 2.43 10.77 6.07
C VAL A 38 2.46 11.82 4.97
N ALA A 39 3.61 12.45 4.74
CA ALA A 39 3.76 13.43 3.67
C ALA A 39 3.46 12.81 2.28
N GLN A 40 3.99 11.61 2.01
CA GLN A 40 3.74 10.87 0.78
C GLN A 40 2.24 10.55 0.58
N THR A 41 1.56 10.11 1.65
CA THR A 41 0.10 9.89 1.62
C THR A 41 -0.67 11.17 1.33
N VAL A 42 -0.39 12.28 2.04
CA VAL A 42 -1.09 13.56 1.85
C VAL A 42 -0.87 14.11 0.44
N LEU A 43 0.37 14.08 -0.06
CA LEU A 43 0.69 14.50 -1.44
C LEU A 43 -0.15 13.74 -2.47
N THR A 44 -0.34 12.44 -2.26
CA THR A 44 -1.16 11.60 -3.15
C THR A 44 -2.65 11.94 -3.06
N LEU A 45 -3.17 12.21 -1.85
CA LEU A 45 -4.58 12.60 -1.65
C LEU A 45 -4.91 13.94 -2.33
N ILE A 46 -3.96 14.88 -2.38
CA ILE A 46 -4.14 16.15 -3.10
C ILE A 46 -3.86 16.05 -4.61
N GLY A 47 -3.65 14.83 -5.13
CA GLY A 47 -3.53 14.57 -6.56
C GLY A 47 -2.13 14.75 -7.16
N ASN A 48 -1.06 14.78 -6.35
CA ASN A 48 0.30 14.80 -6.90
C ASN A 48 0.64 13.49 -7.63
N ARG A 49 1.63 13.58 -8.53
CA ARG A 49 2.19 12.42 -9.20
C ARG A 49 2.87 11.49 -8.19
N VAL A 50 2.58 10.20 -8.31
CA VAL A 50 3.19 9.16 -7.49
C VAL A 50 4.69 9.06 -7.82
N PRO A 51 5.59 9.10 -6.82
CA PRO A 51 7.03 9.01 -7.06
C PRO A 51 7.43 7.66 -7.62
N ARG A 52 8.49 7.63 -8.42
CA ARG A 52 9.09 6.38 -8.89
C ARG A 52 9.74 5.67 -7.71
N LEU A 53 9.46 4.38 -7.56
CA LEU A 53 10.16 3.55 -6.58
C LEU A 53 11.56 3.18 -7.11
N PRO A 54 12.53 2.94 -6.21
CA PRO A 54 13.88 2.51 -6.61
C PRO A 54 13.83 1.22 -7.44
N SER A 55 14.51 1.25 -8.59
CA SER A 55 14.72 0.10 -9.47
C SER A 55 16.12 -0.50 -9.23
N PRO A 56 16.32 -1.82 -9.31
CA PRO A 56 15.33 -2.85 -9.67
C PRO A 56 14.38 -3.21 -8.52
N TYR A 57 13.14 -3.57 -8.86
CA TYR A 57 12.21 -4.16 -7.91
C TYR A 57 12.72 -5.51 -7.44
N LYS A 58 12.81 -5.68 -6.12
CA LYS A 58 13.19 -6.97 -5.53
C LYS A 58 11.98 -7.90 -5.55
N LYS A 59 12.20 -9.17 -5.90
CA LYS A 59 11.20 -10.23 -5.72
C LYS A 59 10.79 -10.26 -4.23
N PRO A 60 9.49 -10.39 -3.91
CA PRO A 60 9.07 -10.68 -2.54
C PRO A 60 9.78 -11.93 -2.02
N LYS A 61 10.10 -11.97 -0.73
CA LYS A 61 10.65 -13.16 -0.10
C LYS A 61 9.66 -14.32 -0.18
N ASP A 62 10.15 -15.55 -0.20
CA ASP A 62 9.29 -16.73 -0.35
C ASP A 62 8.29 -16.87 0.82
N GLU A 63 8.63 -16.43 2.03
CA GLU A 63 7.71 -16.44 3.18
C GLU A 63 6.50 -15.51 2.95
N VAL A 64 6.71 -14.37 2.27
CA VAL A 64 5.64 -13.45 1.90
C VAL A 64 4.73 -14.11 0.87
N LEU A 65 5.30 -14.77 -0.14
CA LEU A 65 4.54 -15.48 -1.18
C LEU A 65 3.69 -16.61 -0.58
N GLN A 66 4.27 -17.41 0.31
CA GLN A 66 3.55 -18.47 1.01
C GLN A 66 2.39 -17.90 1.84
N THR A 67 2.59 -16.78 2.52
CA THR A 67 1.55 -16.13 3.32
C THR A 67 0.40 -15.64 2.44
N ILE A 68 0.70 -14.97 1.33
CA ILE A 68 -0.32 -14.52 0.36
C ILE A 68 -1.12 -15.72 -0.18
N GLN A 69 -0.44 -16.81 -0.55
CA GLN A 69 -1.11 -18.03 -1.04
C GLN A 69 -2.05 -18.65 0.00
N LYS A 70 -1.62 -18.72 1.27
CA LYS A 70 -2.46 -19.20 2.36
C LYS A 70 -3.72 -18.34 2.53
N VAL A 71 -3.57 -17.01 2.54
CA VAL A 71 -4.71 -16.08 2.63
C VAL A 71 -5.68 -16.26 1.47
N LYS A 72 -5.17 -16.37 0.23
CA LYS A 72 -6.01 -16.64 -0.95
C LYS A 72 -6.79 -17.95 -0.82
N CYS A 73 -6.14 -19.01 -0.33
CA CYS A 73 -6.78 -20.31 -0.14
C CYS A 73 -7.94 -20.23 0.86
N ILE A 74 -7.70 -19.61 2.03
CA ILE A 74 -8.70 -19.47 3.09
C ILE A 74 -9.89 -18.61 2.64
N LEU A 75 -9.64 -17.59 1.83
CA LEU A 75 -10.66 -16.62 1.40
C LEU A 75 -11.35 -16.97 0.07
N ARG A 76 -10.97 -18.07 -0.58
CA ARG A 76 -11.44 -18.43 -1.93
C ARG A 76 -12.97 -18.49 -2.03
N ASP A 77 -13.61 -19.14 -1.08
CA ASP A 77 -15.07 -19.35 -1.12
C ASP A 77 -15.88 -18.08 -0.81
N GLN A 78 -15.22 -17.03 -0.30
CA GLN A 78 -15.86 -15.77 0.08
C GLN A 78 -15.63 -14.66 -0.97
N TRP A 79 -14.58 -14.77 -1.78
CA TRP A 79 -14.16 -13.72 -2.72
C TRP A 79 -13.85 -14.28 -4.10
N LYS A 80 -14.69 -13.93 -5.09
CA LYS A 80 -14.58 -14.41 -6.48
C LYS A 80 -13.25 -14.08 -7.16
N CYS A 81 -12.55 -13.03 -6.71
CA CYS A 81 -11.23 -12.68 -7.26
C CYS A 81 -10.11 -13.65 -6.86
N PHE A 82 -10.39 -14.63 -6.00
CA PHE A 82 -9.48 -15.68 -5.59
C PHE A 82 -9.84 -17.08 -6.12
N GLU A 83 -10.92 -17.19 -6.90
CA GLU A 83 -11.26 -18.39 -7.67
C GLU A 83 -10.14 -18.77 -8.66
#